data_AF-A0A2N6MJU3-F1
#
_entry.id   AF-A0A2N6MJU3-F1
#
_cell.length_a   1.000
_cell.length_b   1.000
_cell.length_c   1.000
_cell.angle_alpha   90.00
_cell.angle_beta   90.00
_cell.angle_gamma   90.00
#
_symmetry.space_group_name_H-M   'P 1'
#
loop_
_entity.id
_entity.type
_entity.pdbx_description
1 polymer ?
#
loop_
_entity_poly.entity_id
_entity_poly.type
_entity_poly.pdbx_seq_one_letter_code
_entity_poly.pdbx_strand_id
1 'polypeptide(L)'
;MSLYSKIKRQLIGSSLPTSSHSTERLSNAAALAVLSSDALSSVAYATEEILTVLVLTGSSTLGLSLPIALAISLLLAIVTLSYRQTIRAYPTGGGAYTVASENLGLFPGLVAAASLLIDYVLTVTVSVAAGIAALISAFPLLQGFTVELCVISIFLLMLANLRGLRESGNLFMAPTYAFIICIFILLILGIYHQFTTLIPQTYPVIPVKEPLSLFLILRAFAAGCTAMTGVEAISNGVMAFKQPEWKNARMTML
;
A
#
# COMPACT_ATOMS: atom_id res chain seq x y z
N MET A 1 25.54 4.96 33.71
CA MET A 1 24.41 5.00 32.74
C MET A 1 23.12 5.23 33.51
N SER A 2 22.45 6.36 33.30
CA SER A 2 21.18 6.65 33.99
C SER A 2 20.08 5.67 33.56
N LEU A 3 19.06 5.45 34.40
CA LEU A 3 17.91 4.59 34.11
C LEU A 3 17.27 4.96 32.75
N TYR A 4 17.19 6.26 32.45
CA TYR A 4 16.77 6.81 31.16
C TYR A 4 17.60 6.30 29.98
N SER A 5 18.94 6.26 30.11
CA SER A 5 19.82 5.76 29.03
C SER A 5 19.66 4.26 28.78
N LYS A 6 19.33 3.45 29.81
CA LYS A 6 19.05 2.02 29.65
C LYS A 6 17.69 1.78 29.01
N ILE A 7 16.65 2.49 29.47
CA ILE A 7 15.30 2.42 28.89
C ILE A 7 15.32 2.89 27.43
N LYS A 8 16.01 4.01 27.14
CA LYS A 8 16.20 4.53 25.79
C LYS A 8 16.89 3.51 24.88
N ARG A 9 17.97 2.89 25.36
CA ARG A 9 18.71 1.88 24.59
C ARG A 9 17.93 0.56 24.41
N GLN A 10 17.04 0.21 25.34
CA GLN A 10 16.20 -0.98 25.25
C GLN A 10 14.97 -0.77 24.36
N LEU A 11 14.42 0.44 24.31
CA LEU A 11 13.29 0.81 23.45
C LEU A 11 13.74 1.16 22.03
N ILE A 12 14.74 2.03 21.89
CA ILE A 12 15.17 2.64 20.62
C ILE A 12 16.37 1.91 19.99
N GLY A 13 17.08 1.06 20.74
CA GLY A 13 18.31 0.43 20.26
C GLY A 13 19.53 1.37 20.29
N SER A 14 20.64 0.92 19.70
CA SER A 14 21.87 1.71 19.57
C SER A 14 21.78 2.68 18.38
N SER A 15 22.28 3.91 18.54
CA SER A 15 22.35 4.89 17.45
C SER A 15 23.16 4.34 16.28
N LEU A 16 22.53 4.22 15.11
CA LEU A 16 23.21 3.85 13.87
C LEU A 16 24.00 5.05 13.32
N PRO A 17 25.31 4.93 13.10
CA PRO A 17 26.09 6.01 12.51
C PRO A 17 25.73 6.20 11.03
N THR A 18 25.70 7.44 10.56
CA THR A 18 25.34 7.84 9.19
C THR A 18 26.21 7.17 8.11
N SER A 19 27.42 6.73 8.47
CA SER A 19 28.33 5.96 7.61
C SER A 19 27.81 4.55 7.25
N SER A 20 26.83 4.02 7.97
CA SER A 20 26.25 2.70 7.73
C SER A 20 25.18 2.69 6.63
N HIS A 21 24.69 3.85 6.16
CA HIS A 21 23.66 3.91 5.10
C HIS A 21 24.10 3.26 3.77
N SER A 22 25.40 3.24 3.44
CA SER A 22 25.92 2.57 2.24
C SER A 22 25.88 1.03 2.35
N THR A 23 25.92 0.49 3.57
CA THR A 23 25.85 -0.95 3.87
C THR A 23 24.42 -1.48 4.09
N GLU A 24 23.41 -0.60 4.06
CA GLU A 24 21.98 -0.87 4.29
C GLU A 24 21.18 -1.02 2.98
N ARG A 25 21.84 -1.34 1.85
CA ARG A 25 21.17 -1.47 0.55
C ARG A 25 20.42 -2.79 0.40
N LEU A 26 19.18 -2.70 -0.06
CA LEU A 26 18.25 -3.81 -0.26
C LEU A 26 18.53 -4.56 -1.58
N SER A 27 18.39 -5.88 -1.54
CA SER A 27 18.27 -6.69 -2.77
C SER A 27 16.90 -6.43 -3.42
N ASN A 28 16.73 -6.79 -4.70
CA ASN A 28 15.45 -6.57 -5.40
C ASN A 28 14.28 -7.30 -4.72
N ALA A 29 14.52 -8.49 -4.14
CA ALA A 29 13.51 -9.25 -3.40
C ALA A 29 13.14 -8.57 -2.08
N ALA A 30 14.12 -8.12 -1.30
CA ALA A 30 13.87 -7.39 -0.06
C ALA A 30 13.22 -6.03 -0.33
N ALA A 31 13.65 -5.34 -1.38
CA ALA A 31 13.08 -4.07 -1.80
C ALA A 31 11.65 -4.22 -2.31
N LEU A 32 11.34 -5.29 -3.06
CA LEU A 32 9.96 -5.62 -3.42
C LEU A 32 9.15 -5.80 -2.14
N ALA A 33 9.54 -6.70 -1.25
CA ALA A 33 8.76 -6.99 -0.07
C ALA A 33 8.54 -5.79 0.87
N VAL A 34 9.53 -4.90 0.99
CA VAL A 34 9.47 -3.73 1.89
C VAL A 34 8.80 -2.54 1.21
N LEU A 35 9.21 -2.18 -0.02
CA LEU A 35 8.71 -0.98 -0.70
C LEU A 35 7.39 -1.22 -1.42
N SER A 36 7.08 -2.45 -1.84
CA SER A 36 5.78 -2.78 -2.43
C SER A 36 4.74 -3.20 -1.38
N SER A 37 5.10 -3.27 -0.10
CA SER A 37 4.14 -3.66 0.95
C SER A 37 2.92 -2.74 0.97
N ASP A 38 3.13 -1.46 0.68
CA ASP A 38 2.05 -0.47 0.67
C ASP A 38 1.07 -0.71 -0.49
N ALA A 39 1.61 -0.84 -1.71
CA ALA A 39 0.84 -1.20 -2.90
C ALA A 39 0.12 -2.56 -2.75
N LEU A 40 0.77 -3.55 -2.13
CA LEU A 40 0.16 -4.86 -1.86
C LEU A 40 -0.95 -4.77 -0.82
N SER A 41 -0.77 -3.96 0.23
CA SER A 41 -1.79 -3.76 1.26
C SER A 41 -3.04 -3.06 0.72
N SER A 42 -2.88 -2.19 -0.29
CA SER A 42 -3.98 -1.50 -0.97
C SER A 42 -4.98 -2.44 -1.64
N VAL A 43 -4.54 -3.64 -2.04
CA VAL A 43 -5.41 -4.69 -2.61
C VAL A 43 -6.46 -5.16 -1.60
N ALA A 44 -6.16 -5.10 -0.30
CA ALA A 44 -7.04 -5.61 0.75
C ALA A 44 -8.29 -4.75 0.97
N TYR A 45 -8.26 -3.46 0.65
CA TYR A 45 -9.39 -2.53 0.87
C TYR A 45 -9.91 -1.87 -0.42
N ALA A 46 -9.11 -1.71 -1.47
CA ALA A 46 -9.53 -0.94 -2.64
C ALA A 46 -10.72 -1.56 -3.39
N THR A 47 -10.84 -2.89 -3.37
CA THR A 47 -12.00 -3.56 -3.99
C THR A 47 -13.28 -3.29 -3.20
N GLU A 48 -13.20 -3.24 -1.87
CA GLU A 48 -14.32 -2.88 -1.00
C GLU A 48 -14.75 -1.43 -1.22
N GLU A 49 -13.82 -0.51 -1.44
CA GLU A 49 -14.13 0.89 -1.74
C GLU A 49 -14.96 1.07 -3.02
N ILE A 50 -14.64 0.32 -4.08
CA ILE A 50 -15.45 0.30 -5.32
C ILE A 50 -16.86 -0.21 -5.01
N LEU A 51 -16.96 -1.32 -4.28
CA LEU A 51 -18.24 -1.95 -3.95
C LEU A 51 -19.09 -1.09 -3.03
N THR A 52 -18.50 -0.40 -2.06
CA THR A 52 -19.20 0.48 -1.11
C THR A 52 -19.96 1.58 -1.84
N VAL A 53 -19.38 2.12 -2.92
CA VAL A 53 -20.07 3.10 -3.78
C VAL A 53 -21.14 2.42 -4.65
N LEU A 54 -20.84 1.30 -5.30
CA LEU A 54 -21.78 0.61 -6.20
C LEU A 54 -22.97 -0.04 -5.47
N VAL A 55 -22.84 -0.38 -4.19
CA VAL A 55 -23.92 -0.91 -3.36
C VAL A 55 -25.07 0.09 -3.25
N LEU A 56 -24.80 1.39 -3.35
CA LEU A 56 -25.84 2.44 -3.36
C LEU A 56 -26.80 2.31 -4.55
N THR A 57 -26.34 1.78 -5.68
CA THR A 57 -27.14 1.57 -6.89
C THR A 57 -27.81 0.20 -6.97
N GLY A 58 -27.69 -0.61 -5.91
CA GLY A 58 -28.31 -1.93 -5.79
C GLY A 58 -27.47 -3.09 -6.31
N SER A 59 -27.96 -4.32 -6.14
CA SER A 59 -27.20 -5.54 -6.42
C SER A 59 -26.96 -5.79 -7.92
N SER A 60 -27.81 -5.24 -8.81
CA SER A 60 -27.70 -5.42 -10.27
C SER A 60 -26.48 -4.75 -10.89
N THR A 61 -25.91 -3.75 -10.22
CA THR A 61 -24.79 -2.94 -10.72
C THR A 61 -23.43 -3.35 -10.16
N LEU A 62 -23.37 -4.29 -9.21
CA LEU A 62 -22.12 -4.73 -8.59
C LEU A 62 -21.13 -5.33 -9.59
N GLY A 63 -21.62 -5.88 -10.70
CA GLY A 63 -20.79 -6.36 -11.81
C GLY A 63 -19.94 -5.28 -12.48
N LEU A 64 -20.28 -3.99 -12.31
CA LEU A 64 -19.46 -2.86 -12.79
C LEU A 64 -18.13 -2.73 -12.06
N SER A 65 -17.94 -3.40 -10.92
CA SER A 65 -16.66 -3.45 -10.21
C SER A 65 -15.52 -4.00 -11.09
N LEU A 66 -15.79 -5.01 -11.93
CA LEU A 66 -14.81 -5.60 -12.85
C LEU A 66 -14.29 -4.61 -13.91
N PRO A 67 -15.14 -3.95 -14.73
CA PRO A 67 -14.65 -2.97 -15.70
C PRO A 67 -13.98 -1.76 -15.03
N ILE A 68 -14.44 -1.34 -13.84
CA ILE A 68 -13.76 -0.29 -13.06
C ILE A 68 -12.36 -0.76 -12.64
N ALA A 69 -12.23 -1.98 -12.10
CA ALA A 69 -10.94 -2.55 -11.72
C ALA A 69 -9.98 -2.70 -12.91
N LEU A 70 -10.49 -3.08 -14.09
CA LEU A 70 -9.70 -3.10 -15.33
C LEU A 70 -9.22 -1.70 -15.74
N ALA A 71 -10.07 -0.67 -15.63
CA ALA A 71 -9.69 0.70 -15.92
C ALA A 71 -8.61 1.21 -14.95
N ILE A 72 -8.73 0.90 -13.65
CA ILE A 72 -7.71 1.23 -12.65
C ILE A 72 -6.41 0.47 -12.92
N SER A 73 -6.49 -0.81 -13.31
CA SER A 73 -5.31 -1.62 -13.66
C SER A 73 -4.57 -1.07 -14.88
N LEU A 74 -5.30 -0.59 -15.89
CA LEU A 74 -4.74 0.09 -17.06
C LEU A 74 -4.05 1.40 -16.65
N LEU A 75 -4.70 2.19 -15.79
CA LEU A 75 -4.13 3.44 -15.27
C LEU A 75 -2.84 3.16 -14.46
N LEU A 76 -2.85 2.13 -13.62
CA LEU A 76 -1.69 1.67 -12.87
C LEU A 76 -0.55 1.29 -13.81
N ALA A 77 -0.82 0.54 -14.89
CA ALA A 77 0.20 0.20 -15.89
C ALA A 77 0.82 1.46 -16.53
N ILE A 78 -0.01 2.46 -16.88
CA ILE A 78 0.47 3.74 -17.43
C ILE A 78 1.37 4.46 -16.42
N VAL A 79 0.94 4.56 -15.16
CA VAL A 79 1.71 5.21 -14.09
C VAL A 79 3.02 4.48 -13.82
N THR A 80 3.01 3.15 -13.76
CA THR A 80 4.22 2.34 -13.60
C THR A 80 5.19 2.56 -14.76
N LEU A 81 4.71 2.61 -16.01
CA LEU A 81 5.56 2.92 -17.16
C LEU A 81 6.16 4.33 -17.07
N SER A 82 5.38 5.32 -16.62
CA SER A 82 5.85 6.68 -16.38
C SER A 82 6.94 6.72 -15.32
N TYR A 83 6.73 6.09 -14.15
CA TYR A 83 7.74 6.03 -13.09
C TYR A 83 9.02 5.32 -13.54
N ARG A 84 8.93 4.28 -14.37
CA ARG A 84 10.12 3.63 -14.94
C ARG A 84 10.95 4.57 -15.82
N GLN A 85 10.33 5.54 -16.49
CA GLN A 85 11.03 6.59 -17.24
C GLN A 85 11.65 7.60 -16.27
N THR A 86 10.89 8.05 -15.27
CA THR A 86 11.34 8.98 -14.24
C THR A 86 12.55 8.47 -13.48
N ILE A 87 12.56 7.21 -13.02
CA ILE A 87 13.68 6.58 -12.32
C ILE A 87 14.96 6.60 -13.17
N ARG A 88 14.84 6.47 -14.49
CA ARG A 88 15.99 6.51 -15.41
C ARG A 88 16.53 7.94 -15.57
N ALA A 89 15.66 8.94 -15.62
CA ALA A 89 16.03 10.34 -15.72
C ALA A 89 16.58 10.89 -14.39
N TYR A 90 16.08 10.37 -13.27
CA TYR A 90 16.38 10.81 -11.90
C TYR A 90 16.94 9.66 -11.03
N PRO A 91 18.15 9.14 -11.34
CA PRO A 91 18.72 7.98 -10.65
C PRO A 91 19.09 8.25 -9.18
N THR A 92 19.22 9.51 -8.78
CA THR A 92 19.53 9.96 -7.41
C THR A 92 18.29 10.16 -6.54
N GLY A 93 17.08 10.03 -7.10
CA GLY A 93 15.82 10.18 -6.38
C GLY A 93 14.68 10.59 -7.32
N GLY A 94 13.95 9.60 -7.85
CA GLY A 94 12.86 9.79 -8.82
C GLY A 94 11.53 10.27 -8.22
N GLY A 95 11.59 10.96 -7.08
CA GLY A 95 10.42 11.38 -6.33
C GLY A 95 9.74 12.61 -6.91
N ALA A 96 8.42 12.70 -6.70
CA ALA A 96 7.59 13.77 -7.25
C ALA A 96 8.09 15.17 -6.86
N TYR A 97 8.64 15.33 -5.65
CA TYR A 97 9.26 16.59 -5.20
C TYR A 97 10.43 17.03 -6.06
N THR A 98 11.41 16.15 -6.30
CA THR A 98 12.61 16.45 -7.09
C THR A 98 12.22 16.84 -8.51
N VAL A 99 11.36 16.03 -9.13
CA VAL A 99 10.91 16.24 -10.51
C VAL A 99 10.14 17.56 -10.64
N ALA A 100 9.19 17.83 -9.74
CA ALA A 100 8.40 19.05 -9.79
C ALA A 100 9.26 20.30 -9.51
N SER A 101 10.19 20.23 -8.56
CA SER A 101 11.04 21.37 -8.18
C SER A 101 11.98 21.78 -9.31
N GLU A 102 12.59 20.80 -10.00
CA GLU A 102 13.54 21.08 -11.08
C GLU A 102 12.86 21.54 -12.37
N ASN A 103 11.64 21.06 -12.67
CA ASN A 103 10.97 21.35 -13.96
C ASN A 103 9.90 22.45 -13.89
N LEU A 104 9.25 22.63 -12.74
CA LEU A 104 8.12 23.56 -12.58
C LEU A 104 8.39 24.67 -11.57
N GLY A 105 9.53 24.60 -10.86
CA GLY A 105 9.95 25.60 -9.88
C GLY A 105 9.48 25.32 -8.46
N LEU A 106 9.70 26.30 -7.58
CA LEU A 106 9.58 26.13 -6.13
C LEU A 106 8.15 25.80 -5.68
N PHE A 107 7.13 26.55 -6.12
CA PHE A 107 5.77 26.38 -5.62
C PHE A 107 5.16 25.01 -5.97
N PRO A 108 5.23 24.53 -7.23
CA PRO A 108 4.75 23.18 -7.56
C PRO A 108 5.54 22.08 -6.84
N GLY A 109 6.86 22.28 -6.65
CA GLY A 109 7.70 21.40 -5.83
C GLY A 109 7.19 21.31 -4.38
N LEU A 110 6.94 22.45 -3.74
CA LEU A 110 6.42 22.50 -2.37
C LEU A 110 5.03 21.85 -2.24
N VAL A 111 4.16 22.01 -3.23
CA VAL A 111 2.86 21.30 -3.27
C VAL A 111 3.08 19.80 -3.33
N ALA A 112 4.00 19.32 -4.18
CA ALA A 112 4.33 17.89 -4.26
C ALA A 112 4.89 17.35 -2.92
N ALA A 113 5.77 18.11 -2.25
CA ALA A 113 6.29 17.73 -0.94
C ALA A 113 5.20 17.68 0.13
N ALA A 114 4.32 18.69 0.18
CA ALA A 114 3.22 18.74 1.14
C ALA A 114 2.25 17.57 0.93
N SER A 115 1.91 17.28 -0.33
CA SER A 115 1.07 16.12 -0.67
C SER A 115 1.71 14.80 -0.23
N LEU A 116 3.01 14.60 -0.46
CA LEU A 116 3.73 13.39 -0.02
C LEU A 116 3.76 13.23 1.51
N LEU A 117 3.88 14.32 2.26
CA LEU A 117 3.84 14.25 3.73
C LEU A 117 2.46 13.84 4.25
N ILE A 118 1.39 14.36 3.62
CA ILE A 118 0.02 13.97 3.96
C ILE A 118 -0.21 12.50 3.59
N ASP A 119 0.23 12.10 2.40
CA ASP A 119 0.15 10.74 1.89
C ASP A 119 0.78 9.75 2.88
N TYR A 120 2.02 9.98 3.33
CA TYR A 120 2.67 9.11 4.32
C TYR A 120 1.93 8.99 5.65
N VAL A 121 1.27 10.05 6.12
CA VAL A 121 0.46 9.98 7.35
C VAL A 121 -0.82 9.18 7.10
N LEU A 122 -1.47 9.40 5.96
CA LEU A 122 -2.69 8.68 5.60
C LEU A 122 -2.43 7.20 5.35
N THR A 123 -1.35 6.84 4.65
CA THR A 123 -0.96 5.45 4.40
C THR A 123 -0.86 4.66 5.71
N VAL A 124 -0.13 5.15 6.70
CA VAL A 124 0.00 4.44 7.99
C VAL A 124 -1.35 4.32 8.68
N THR A 125 -2.16 5.39 8.65
CA THR A 125 -3.44 5.43 9.35
C THR A 125 -4.47 4.49 8.71
N VAL A 126 -4.60 4.53 7.38
CA VAL A 126 -5.54 3.72 6.59
C VAL A 126 -5.15 2.25 6.63
N SER A 127 -3.87 1.91 6.44
CA SER A 127 -3.43 0.52 6.45
C SER A 127 -3.60 -0.14 7.82
N VAL A 128 -3.36 0.59 8.92
CA VAL A 128 -3.65 0.08 10.27
C VAL A 128 -5.15 -0.08 10.50
N ALA A 129 -5.96 0.90 10.10
CA ALA A 129 -7.42 0.82 10.25
C ALA A 129 -8.00 -0.37 9.47
N ALA A 130 -7.59 -0.57 8.21
CA ALA A 130 -8.00 -1.70 7.39
C ALA A 130 -7.53 -3.04 7.99
N GLY A 131 -6.29 -3.10 8.50
CA GLY A 131 -5.78 -4.29 9.19
C GLY A 131 -6.57 -4.66 10.44
N ILE A 132 -6.93 -3.66 11.27
CA ILE A 132 -7.76 -3.87 12.46
C ILE A 132 -9.20 -4.25 12.07
N ALA A 133 -9.76 -3.68 11.01
CA ALA A 133 -11.07 -4.07 10.49
C ALA A 133 -11.10 -5.54 10.05
N ALA A 134 -10.07 -6.01 9.34
CA ALA A 134 -9.92 -7.42 8.97
C ALA A 134 -9.79 -8.32 10.22
N LEU A 135 -9.08 -7.86 11.25
CA LEU A 135 -8.92 -8.58 12.51
C LEU A 135 -10.23 -8.69 13.29
N ILE A 136 -11.04 -7.61 13.34
CA ILE A 136 -12.38 -7.61 13.96
C ILE A 136 -13.34 -8.52 13.18
N SER A 137 -13.23 -8.56 11.85
CA SER A 137 -14.01 -9.50 11.02
C SER A 137 -13.76 -10.97 11.42
N ALA A 138 -12.52 -11.32 11.74
CA ALA A 138 -12.17 -12.65 12.27
C ALA A 138 -12.56 -12.85 13.75
N PHE A 139 -12.50 -11.79 14.57
CA PHE A 139 -12.76 -11.82 16.01
C PHE A 139 -13.72 -10.70 16.45
N PRO A 140 -15.04 -10.87 16.28
CA PRO A 140 -16.02 -9.79 16.50
C PRO A 140 -16.06 -9.23 17.94
N LEU A 141 -15.59 -10.00 18.92
CA LEU A 141 -15.46 -9.58 20.32
C LEU A 141 -14.57 -8.34 20.51
N LEU A 142 -13.71 -8.02 19.54
CA LEU A 142 -12.78 -6.90 19.61
C LEU A 142 -13.35 -5.57 19.12
N GLN A 143 -14.59 -5.56 18.60
CA GLN A 143 -15.23 -4.37 18.01
C GLN A 143 -15.26 -3.16 18.97
N GLY A 144 -15.44 -3.40 20.28
CA GLY A 144 -15.43 -2.36 21.30
C GLY A 144 -14.08 -1.67 21.54
N PHE A 145 -12.99 -2.23 21.02
CA PHE A 145 -11.61 -1.73 21.23
C PHE A 145 -10.94 -1.28 19.92
N THR A 146 -11.73 -0.94 18.90
CA THR A 146 -11.22 -0.64 17.54
C THR A 146 -10.17 0.48 17.57
N VAL A 147 -10.47 1.58 18.25
CA VAL A 147 -9.58 2.76 18.28
C VAL A 147 -8.31 2.45 19.07
N GLU A 148 -8.43 1.78 20.20
CA GLU A 148 -7.33 1.38 21.06
C GLU A 148 -6.37 0.45 20.32
N LEU A 149 -6.90 -0.54 19.59
CA LEU A 149 -6.10 -1.46 18.79
C LEU A 149 -5.36 -0.74 17.67
N CYS A 150 -5.98 0.23 17.00
CA CYS A 150 -5.31 1.05 15.99
C CYS A 150 -4.16 1.85 16.60
N VAL A 151 -4.39 2.56 17.70
CA VAL A 151 -3.37 3.39 18.36
C VAL A 151 -2.22 2.54 18.90
N ILE A 152 -2.52 1.40 19.52
CA ILE A 152 -1.51 0.45 20.00
C ILE A 152 -0.69 -0.09 18.82
N SER A 153 -1.33 -0.44 17.70
CA SER A 153 -0.62 -0.95 16.51
C SER A 153 0.31 0.11 15.92
N ILE A 154 -0.14 1.36 15.78
CA ILE A 154 0.72 2.47 15.32
C ILE A 154 1.89 2.67 16.29
N PHE A 155 1.64 2.62 17.59
CA PHE A 155 2.69 2.75 18.60
C PHE A 155 3.72 1.62 18.52
N LEU A 156 3.28 0.37 18.31
CA LEU A 156 4.16 -0.78 18.12
C LEU A 156 4.98 -0.65 16.82
N LEU A 157 4.35 -0.21 15.72
CA LEU A 157 5.04 0.06 14.46
C LEU A 157 6.09 1.17 14.63
N MET A 158 5.77 2.23 15.36
CA MET A 158 6.72 3.28 15.71
C MET A 158 7.92 2.71 16.48
N LEU A 159 7.68 1.91 17.52
CA LEU A 159 8.76 1.27 18.28
C LEU A 159 9.62 0.33 17.42
N ALA A 160 9.00 -0.44 16.52
CA ALA A 160 9.70 -1.31 15.59
C ALA A 160 10.60 -0.50 14.64
N ASN A 161 10.07 0.58 14.05
CA ASN A 161 10.83 1.45 13.15
C ASN A 161 11.99 2.17 13.85
N LEU A 162 11.81 2.56 15.12
CA LEU A 162 12.87 3.18 15.91
C LEU A 162 14.06 2.24 16.17
N ARG A 163 13.87 0.91 16.16
CA ARG A 163 14.94 -0.08 16.41
C ARG A 163 15.88 -0.33 15.23
N GLY A 164 15.49 0.04 14.01
CA GLY A 164 16.37 0.04 12.83
C GLY A 164 15.97 -0.92 11.71
N LEU A 165 16.16 -0.45 10.47
CA LEU A 165 15.62 -1.01 9.22
C LEU A 165 16.29 -2.33 8.74
N ARG A 166 17.52 -2.65 9.18
CA ARG A 166 18.27 -3.82 8.68
C ARG A 166 17.67 -5.15 9.10
N GLU A 167 17.32 -5.29 10.39
CA GLU A 167 16.64 -6.48 10.92
C GLU A 167 15.21 -6.57 10.40
N SER A 168 14.58 -5.41 10.22
CA SER A 168 13.22 -5.27 9.70
C SER A 168 13.05 -5.82 8.29
N GLY A 169 13.97 -5.54 7.36
CA GLY A 169 13.83 -5.97 5.96
C GLY A 169 13.59 -7.47 5.81
N ASN A 170 14.40 -8.32 6.45
CA ASN A 170 14.22 -9.76 6.41
C ASN A 170 12.99 -10.24 7.20
N LEU A 171 12.68 -9.59 8.32
CA LEU A 171 11.49 -9.89 9.11
C LEU A 171 10.19 -9.61 8.33
N PHE A 172 10.18 -8.54 7.53
CA PHE A 172 9.02 -8.13 6.72
C PHE A 172 8.90 -8.90 5.40
N MET A 173 9.97 -9.52 4.89
CA MET A 173 9.87 -10.36 3.67
C MET A 173 8.91 -11.54 3.86
N ALA A 174 8.99 -12.24 5.00
CA ALA A 174 8.22 -13.46 5.20
C ALA A 174 6.68 -13.20 5.20
N PRO A 175 6.14 -12.21 5.95
CA PRO A 175 4.73 -11.84 5.88
C PRO A 175 4.29 -11.42 4.47
N THR A 176 5.08 -10.61 3.77
CA THR A 176 4.71 -10.12 2.43
C THR A 176 4.60 -11.25 1.42
N TYR A 177 5.58 -12.16 1.37
CA TYR A 177 5.52 -13.29 0.46
C TYR A 177 4.45 -14.31 0.86
N ALA A 178 4.22 -14.53 2.16
CA ALA A 178 3.12 -15.35 2.65
C ALA A 178 1.77 -14.79 2.18
N PHE A 179 1.56 -13.47 2.31
CA PHE A 179 0.36 -12.79 1.82
C PHE A 179 0.15 -12.99 0.31
N ILE A 180 1.20 -12.80 -0.51
CA ILE A 180 1.14 -13.04 -1.95
C ILE A 180 0.71 -14.48 -2.26
N ILE A 181 1.33 -15.47 -1.60
CA ILE A 181 1.00 -16.89 -1.78
C ILE A 181 -0.45 -17.16 -1.37
N CYS A 182 -0.91 -16.61 -0.23
CA CYS A 182 -2.28 -16.75 0.23
C CYS A 182 -3.29 -16.18 -0.76
N ILE A 183 -3.02 -15.01 -1.36
CA ILE A 183 -3.88 -14.44 -2.42
C ILE A 183 -3.96 -15.36 -3.62
N PHE A 184 -2.83 -15.88 -4.11
CA PHE A 184 -2.83 -16.79 -5.26
C PHE A 184 -3.61 -18.08 -4.97
N ILE A 185 -3.43 -18.67 -3.78
CA ILE A 185 -4.19 -19.84 -3.36
C ILE A 185 -5.69 -19.52 -3.33
N LEU A 186 -6.08 -18.38 -2.74
CA LEU A 186 -7.48 -17.94 -2.66
C LEU A 186 -8.09 -17.78 -4.06
N LEU A 187 -7.37 -17.15 -4.99
CA LEU A 187 -7.83 -16.97 -6.37
C LEU A 187 -7.99 -18.31 -7.10
N ILE A 188 -6.99 -19.21 -7.00
CA ILE A 188 -7.03 -20.52 -7.65
C ILE A 188 -8.20 -21.36 -7.11
N LEU A 189 -8.35 -21.42 -5.78
CA LEU A 189 -9.45 -22.15 -5.15
C LEU A 189 -10.81 -21.53 -5.48
N GLY A 190 -10.92 -20.21 -5.50
CA GLY A 190 -12.15 -19.50 -5.87
C GLY A 190 -12.58 -19.80 -7.31
N ILE A 191 -11.65 -19.74 -8.26
CA ILE A 191 -11.89 -20.10 -9.66
C ILE A 191 -12.26 -21.58 -9.77
N TYR A 192 -11.53 -22.47 -9.10
CA TYR A 192 -11.83 -23.90 -9.10
C TYR A 192 -13.24 -24.20 -8.57
N HIS A 193 -13.62 -23.60 -7.43
CA HIS A 193 -14.95 -23.73 -6.85
C HIS A 193 -16.05 -23.21 -7.78
N GLN A 194 -15.81 -22.10 -8.47
CA GLN A 194 -16.76 -21.52 -9.43
C GLN A 194 -17.08 -22.48 -10.59
N PHE A 195 -16.12 -23.30 -11.03
CA PHE A 195 -16.32 -24.26 -12.12
C PHE A 195 -16.79 -25.65 -11.66
N THR A 196 -16.48 -26.05 -10.41
CA THR A 196 -16.75 -27.42 -9.92
C THR A 196 -17.97 -27.53 -9.03
N THR A 197 -18.34 -26.47 -8.32
CA THR A 197 -19.49 -26.45 -7.42
C THR A 197 -20.63 -25.67 -8.05
N LEU A 198 -21.84 -26.23 -8.09
CA LEU A 198 -23.05 -25.44 -8.33
C LEU A 198 -23.32 -24.59 -7.08
N ILE A 199 -22.64 -23.45 -6.97
CA ILE A 199 -22.90 -22.46 -5.92
C ILE A 199 -24.32 -21.91 -6.18
N PRO A 200 -25.27 -22.06 -5.24
CA PRO A 200 -26.58 -21.43 -5.37
C PRO A 200 -26.38 -19.93 -5.52
N GLN A 201 -26.79 -19.36 -6.66
CA GLN A 201 -26.71 -17.93 -6.96
C GLN A 201 -27.79 -17.14 -6.19
N THR A 202 -28.02 -17.47 -4.92
CA THR A 202 -28.88 -16.67 -4.03
C THR A 202 -28.05 -15.54 -3.46
N TYR A 203 -27.92 -14.46 -4.23
CA TYR A 203 -27.36 -13.22 -3.71
C TYR A 203 -28.41 -12.45 -2.93
N PRO A 204 -28.03 -11.76 -1.85
CA PRO A 204 -28.93 -10.82 -1.19
C PRO A 204 -29.32 -9.73 -2.20
N VAL A 205 -30.63 -9.52 -2.38
CA VAL A 205 -31.13 -8.42 -3.21
C VAL A 205 -30.95 -7.13 -2.41
N ILE A 206 -30.03 -6.30 -2.88
CA ILE A 206 -29.77 -4.99 -2.28
C ILE A 206 -30.67 -3.96 -3.00
N PRO A 207 -31.52 -3.24 -2.27
CA PRO A 207 -32.39 -2.24 -2.88
C PRO A 207 -31.58 -1.06 -3.43
N VAL A 208 -32.07 -0.49 -4.52
CA VAL A 208 -31.51 0.73 -5.12
C VAL A 208 -31.80 1.91 -4.18
N LYS A 209 -30.75 2.58 -3.69
CA LYS A 209 -30.85 3.82 -2.91
C LYS A 209 -30.65 5.06 -3.78
N GLU A 210 -29.73 4.96 -4.74
CA GLU A 210 -29.40 6.02 -5.69
C GLU A 210 -29.47 5.49 -7.13
N PRO A 211 -29.87 6.31 -8.12
CA PRO A 211 -29.84 5.89 -9.52
C PRO A 211 -28.40 5.73 -10.01
N LEU A 212 -28.17 4.74 -10.87
CA LEU A 212 -26.89 4.62 -11.57
C LEU A 212 -26.69 5.84 -12.48
N SER A 213 -25.62 6.58 -12.22
CA SER A 213 -25.23 7.75 -13.00
C SER A 213 -23.75 7.68 -13.36
N LEU A 214 -23.35 8.40 -14.41
CA LEU A 214 -21.93 8.52 -14.76
C LEU A 214 -21.11 9.06 -13.59
N PHE A 215 -21.67 10.01 -12.82
CA PHE A 215 -21.03 10.54 -11.62
C PHE A 215 -20.75 9.45 -10.58
N LEU A 216 -21.69 8.54 -10.35
CA LEU A 216 -21.52 7.45 -9.39
C LEU A 216 -20.47 6.43 -9.87
N ILE A 217 -20.44 6.13 -11.17
CA ILE A 217 -19.38 5.30 -11.77
C ILE A 217 -18.00 5.96 -11.58
N LEU A 218 -17.88 7.27 -11.86
CA LEU A 218 -16.65 8.01 -11.66
C LEU A 218 -16.26 8.11 -10.17
N ARG A 219 -17.24 8.18 -9.26
CA ARG A 219 -17.02 8.14 -7.81
C ARG A 219 -16.48 6.77 -7.37
N ALA A 220 -17.05 5.68 -7.88
CA ALA A 220 -16.58 4.32 -7.61
C ALA A 220 -15.16 4.11 -8.17
N PHE A 221 -14.89 4.63 -9.38
CA PHE A 221 -13.55 4.65 -9.96
C PHE A 221 -12.55 5.43 -9.09
N ALA A 222 -12.91 6.64 -8.66
CA ALA A 222 -12.06 7.47 -7.80
C ALA A 222 -11.78 6.82 -6.44
N ALA A 223 -12.78 6.16 -5.84
CA ALA A 223 -12.60 5.40 -4.61
C ALA A 223 -11.67 4.19 -4.82
N GLY A 224 -11.81 3.48 -5.94
CA GLY A 224 -10.93 2.37 -6.31
C GLY A 224 -9.51 2.76 -6.67
N CYS A 225 -9.25 4.01 -7.08
CA CYS A 225 -7.88 4.50 -7.33
C CYS A 225 -6.98 4.46 -6.08
N THR A 226 -7.55 4.25 -4.89
CA THR A 226 -6.78 3.91 -3.68
C THR A 226 -5.96 2.62 -3.85
N ALA A 227 -6.30 1.74 -4.79
CA ALA A 227 -5.46 0.59 -5.17
C ALA A 227 -4.06 0.98 -5.71
N MET A 228 -3.91 2.23 -6.16
CA MET A 228 -2.69 2.70 -6.80
C MET A 228 -1.70 3.36 -5.84
N THR A 229 -2.08 3.59 -4.57
CA THR A 229 -1.17 4.17 -3.58
C THR A 229 -0.02 3.20 -3.26
N GLY A 230 1.16 3.73 -2.95
CA GLY A 230 2.32 2.95 -2.57
C GLY A 230 3.23 2.53 -3.72
N VAL A 231 2.83 2.69 -4.99
CA VAL A 231 3.74 2.41 -6.12
C VAL A 231 4.86 3.44 -6.25
N GLU A 232 4.61 4.66 -5.79
CA GLU A 232 5.59 5.73 -5.68
C GLU A 232 6.65 5.46 -4.61
N ALA A 233 6.42 4.53 -3.67
CA ALA A 233 7.43 4.16 -2.68
C ALA A 233 8.72 3.64 -3.34
N ILE A 234 8.59 2.89 -4.44
CA ILE A 234 9.75 2.38 -5.20
C ILE A 234 10.48 3.51 -5.94
N SER A 235 9.76 4.48 -6.54
CA SER A 235 10.37 5.59 -7.27
C SER A 235 11.02 6.63 -6.35
N ASN A 236 10.45 6.84 -5.15
CA ASN A 236 11.05 7.63 -4.08
C ASN A 236 12.26 6.91 -3.45
N GLY A 237 12.19 5.58 -3.34
CA GLY A 237 13.18 4.73 -2.66
C GLY A 237 14.36 4.24 -3.51
N VAL A 238 14.65 4.83 -4.67
CA VAL A 238 15.70 4.32 -5.60
C VAL A 238 17.05 4.13 -4.90
N MET A 239 17.43 5.05 -4.01
CA MET A 239 18.71 5.00 -3.30
C MET A 239 18.82 3.85 -2.27
N ALA A 240 17.71 3.20 -1.93
CA ALA A 240 17.69 2.04 -1.05
C ALA A 240 18.16 0.76 -1.74
N PHE A 241 18.21 0.72 -3.08
CA PHE A 241 18.60 -0.46 -3.84
C PHE A 241 20.11 -0.68 -3.88
N LYS A 242 20.54 -1.92 -4.10
CA LYS A 242 21.94 -2.24 -4.46
C LYS A 242 22.34 -1.61 -5.79
N GLN A 243 23.62 -1.30 -5.95
CA GLN A 243 24.16 -0.84 -7.22
C GLN A 243 24.05 -1.92 -8.31
N PRO A 244 23.70 -1.54 -9.57
CA PRO A 244 23.25 -0.22 -10.03
C PRO A 244 21.78 0.06 -9.63
N GLU A 245 21.56 1.10 -8.84
CA GLU A 245 20.32 1.38 -8.10
C GLU A 245 19.10 1.55 -9.02
N TRP A 246 19.21 2.43 -10.02
CA TRP A 246 18.13 2.74 -10.95
C TRP A 246 17.69 1.54 -11.81
N LYS A 247 18.62 0.62 -12.14
CA LYS A 247 18.27 -0.60 -12.89
C LYS A 247 17.46 -1.54 -12.02
N ASN A 248 17.90 -1.70 -10.77
CA ASN A 248 17.25 -2.58 -9.80
C ASN A 248 15.86 -2.05 -9.43
N ALA A 249 15.71 -0.77 -9.13
CA ALA A 249 14.41 -0.14 -8.87
C ALA A 249 13.43 -0.31 -10.05
N ARG A 250 13.91 -0.09 -11.28
CA ARG A 250 13.08 -0.24 -12.50
C ARG A 250 12.66 -1.68 -12.78
N MET A 251 13.46 -2.66 -12.36
CA MET A 251 13.13 -4.08 -12.47
C MET A 251 12.10 -4.50 -11.42
N THR A 252 12.19 -3.96 -10.20
CA THR A 252 11.25 -4.26 -9.11
C THR A 252 9.85 -3.67 -9.35
N MET A 253 9.70 -2.66 -10.19
CA MET A 253 8.40 -2.12 -10.61
C MET A 253 7.62 -3.01 -11.62
N LEU A 254 8.21 -4.11 -12.09
CA LEU A 254 7.55 -5.07 -12.99
C LEU A 254 7.03 -6.26 -12.20
#